data_AF-A0A967I4N7-F1
#
_entry.id   AF-A0A967I4N7-F1
#
_cell.length_a   1.000
_cell.length_b   1.000
_cell.length_c   1.000
_cell.angle_alpha   90.00
_cell.angle_beta   90.00
_cell.angle_gamma   90.00
#
_symmetry.space_group_name_H-M   'P 1'
#
loop_
_entity.id
_entity.type
_entity.pdbx_description
1 polymer ?
#
loop_
_entity_poly.entity_id
_entity_poly.type
_entity_poly.pdbx_seq_one_letter_code
_entity_poly.pdbx_strand_id
1 'polypeptide(L)'
;MRKERFSEELDILQDIFEDAWSENWGFVPFTKAEFKHLGQNLKHLVHTEYVQIAEVEGTPDAMIIGIPNVNEVIKDLNGRLLP
;
A
#
# COMPACT_ATOMS: atom_id res chain seq x y z
N MET A 1 3.19 10.08 -5.66
CA MET A 1 2.90 9.03 -6.66
C MET A 1 2.45 9.60 -8.02
N ARG A 2 3.06 9.20 -9.14
CA ARG A 2 2.69 9.64 -10.51
C ARG A 2 1.52 8.80 -11.05
N LYS A 3 0.34 9.43 -11.18
CA LYS A 3 -0.90 8.75 -11.62
C LYS A 3 -0.80 8.09 -13.00
N GLU A 4 0.00 8.66 -13.91
CA GLU A 4 0.20 8.15 -15.27
C GLU A 4 1.05 6.86 -15.32
N ARG A 5 1.89 6.65 -14.30
CA ARG A 5 2.79 5.48 -14.17
C ARG A 5 2.43 4.62 -12.97
N PHE A 6 1.14 4.60 -12.61
CA PHE A 6 0.67 3.91 -11.41
C PHE A 6 1.04 2.42 -11.36
N SER A 7 1.01 1.73 -12.49
CA SER A 7 1.40 0.31 -12.53
C SER A 7 2.86 0.11 -12.17
N GLU A 8 3.75 0.97 -12.68
CA GLU A 8 5.19 0.87 -12.41
C GLU A 8 5.50 1.27 -10.96
N GLU A 9 4.80 2.27 -10.41
CA GLU A 9 4.96 2.61 -9.00
C GLU A 9 4.42 1.50 -8.08
N LEU A 10 3.37 0.76 -8.48
CA LEU A 10 2.94 -0.42 -7.74
C LEU A 10 3.98 -1.55 -7.76
N ASP A 11 4.67 -1.76 -8.88
CA ASP A 11 5.73 -2.76 -8.96
C ASP A 11 6.90 -2.37 -8.02
N ILE A 12 7.31 -1.10 -8.00
CA ILE A 12 8.35 -0.61 -7.07
C ILE A 12 7.93 -0.78 -5.60
N LEU A 13 6.67 -0.45 -5.27
CA LEU A 13 6.15 -0.63 -3.92
C LEU A 13 6.11 -2.11 -3.52
N GLN A 14 5.78 -3.01 -4.44
CA GLN A 14 5.82 -4.45 -4.19
C GLN A 14 7.24 -4.91 -3.89
N ASP A 15 8.20 -4.52 -4.71
CA ASP A 15 9.60 -4.92 -4.57
C ASP A 15 10.18 -4.45 -3.22
N ILE A 16 9.96 -3.18 -2.85
CA ILE A 16 10.41 -2.63 -1.56
C ILE A 16 9.71 -3.34 -0.38
N PHE A 17 8.40 -3.61 -0.49
CA PHE A 17 7.64 -4.27 0.57
C PHE A 17 8.12 -5.71 0.79
N GLU A 18 8.30 -6.48 -0.28
CA GLU A 18 8.79 -7.86 -0.20
C GLU A 18 10.20 -7.91 0.39
N ASP A 19 11.11 -7.06 -0.08
CA ASP A 19 12.48 -6.99 0.46
C ASP A 19 12.48 -6.67 1.97
N ALA A 20 11.74 -5.62 2.37
CA ALA A 20 11.72 -5.14 3.74
C ALA A 20 10.97 -6.05 4.74
N TRP A 21 9.99 -6.85 4.28
CA TRP A 21 9.13 -7.67 5.15
C TRP A 21 9.32 -9.18 4.99
N SER A 22 10.06 -9.66 4.00
CA SER A 22 10.24 -11.10 3.74
C SER A 22 10.75 -11.89 4.94
N GLU A 23 11.55 -11.26 5.80
CA GLU A 23 12.11 -11.88 7.01
C GLU A 23 11.21 -11.74 8.26
N ASN A 24 10.08 -11.02 8.19
CA ASN A 24 9.17 -10.89 9.32
C ASN A 24 8.41 -12.19 9.60
N TRP A 25 8.25 -12.51 10.89
CA TRP A 25 7.48 -13.69 11.31
C TRP A 25 6.04 -13.64 10.80
N GLY A 26 5.61 -14.72 10.14
CA GLY A 26 4.26 -14.81 9.60
C GLY A 26 4.04 -14.06 8.28
N PHE A 27 5.12 -13.58 7.65
CA PHE A 27 5.05 -13.01 6.30
C PHE A 27 4.56 -14.06 5.30
N VAL A 28 3.61 -13.65 4.46
CA VAL A 28 3.14 -14.42 3.31
C VAL A 28 3.35 -13.55 2.09
N PRO A 29 4.20 -13.96 1.12
CA PRO A 29 4.43 -13.17 -0.07
C PRO A 29 3.13 -13.06 -0.88
N PHE A 30 2.83 -11.85 -1.34
CA PHE A 30 1.73 -11.63 -2.26
C PHE A 30 2.11 -12.14 -3.65
N THR A 31 1.15 -12.73 -4.36
CA THR A 31 1.29 -12.84 -5.81
C THR A 31 1.19 -11.45 -6.44
N LYS A 32 1.81 -11.24 -7.60
CA LYS A 32 1.68 -9.99 -8.38
C LYS A 32 0.22 -9.61 -8.64
N ALA A 33 -0.65 -10.60 -8.83
CA ALA A 33 -2.08 -10.37 -9.03
C ALA A 33 -2.77 -9.82 -7.78
N GLU A 34 -2.46 -10.37 -6.60
CA GLU A 34 -2.99 -9.90 -5.32
C GLU A 34 -2.49 -8.50 -4.98
N PHE A 35 -1.20 -8.22 -5.18
CA PHE A 35 -0.65 -6.89 -4.91
C PHE A 35 -1.26 -5.82 -5.82
N LYS A 36 -1.44 -6.14 -7.12
CA LYS A 36 -2.13 -5.26 -8.06
C LYS A 36 -3.58 -5.02 -7.65
N HIS A 37 -4.29 -6.04 -7.20
CA HIS A 37 -5.65 -5.91 -6.72
C HIS A 37 -5.73 -5.04 -5.45
N LEU A 38 -4.81 -5.25 -4.50
CA LEU A 38 -4.67 -4.43 -3.31
C LEU A 38 -4.40 -2.96 -3.68
N GLY A 39 -3.46 -2.70 -4.60
CA GLY A 39 -3.16 -1.36 -5.10
C GLY A 39 -4.36 -0.68 -5.75
N GLN A 40 -5.16 -1.41 -6.53
CA GLN A 40 -6.40 -0.89 -7.11
C GLN A 40 -7.42 -0.49 -6.04
N ASN A 41 -7.58 -1.30 -4.99
CA ASN A 41 -8.48 -0.97 -3.87
C ASN A 41 -7.94 0.22 -3.06
N LEU A 42 -6.64 0.24 -2.78
CA LEU A 42 -5.98 1.33 -2.06
C LEU A 42 -6.09 2.66 -2.80
N LYS A 43 -6.12 2.68 -4.15
CA LYS A 43 -6.35 3.90 -4.93
C LYS A 43 -7.65 4.62 -4.56
N HIS A 44 -8.67 3.91 -4.10
CA HIS A 44 -9.93 4.50 -3.67
C HIS A 44 -9.88 5.07 -2.25
N LEU A 45 -8.97 4.57 -1.41
CA LEU A 45 -8.88 4.92 0.01
C LEU A 45 -7.72 5.88 0.31
N VAL A 46 -6.64 5.82 -0.48
CA VAL A 46 -5.38 6.50 -0.23
C VAL A 46 -5.19 7.60 -1.27
N HIS A 47 -5.10 8.84 -0.80
CA HIS A 47 -4.72 9.96 -1.64
C HIS A 47 -3.28 9.80 -2.12
N THR A 48 -3.02 10.08 -3.39
CA THR A 48 -1.70 9.89 -4.03
C THR A 48 -0.58 10.74 -3.41
N GLU A 49 -0.93 11.72 -2.59
CA GLU A 49 0.00 12.57 -1.82
C GLU A 49 0.50 11.86 -0.55
N TYR A 50 -0.22 10.84 -0.07
CA TYR A 50 0.16 10.03 1.08
C TYR A 50 1.02 8.82 0.71
N VAL A 51 1.35 8.65 -0.57
CA VAL A 51 2.24 7.61 -1.06
C VAL A 51 3.51 8.26 -1.58
N GLN A 52 4.62 7.98 -0.89
CA GLN A 52 5.93 8.51 -1.22
C GLN A 52 6.93 7.36 -1.32
N ILE A 53 7.82 7.47 -2.31
CA ILE A 53 8.96 6.59 -2.51
C ILE A 53 10.19 7.47 -2.36
N ALA A 54 11.13 7.03 -1.52
CA ALA A 54 12.42 7.68 -1.36
C ALA A 54 13.46 6.92 -2.18
N GLU A 55 14.25 7.68 -2.94
CA GLU A 55 15.32 7.15 -3.77
C GLU A 55 16.69 7.50 -3.16
N VAL A 56 17.62 6.55 -3.12
CA VAL A 56 19.03 6.76 -2.79
C VAL A 56 19.84 6.54 -4.06
N GLU A 57 20.57 7.57 -4.50
CA GLU A 57 21.36 7.52 -5.75
C GLU A 57 20.54 7.14 -7.01
N GLY A 58 19.23 7.42 -7.00
CA GLY A 58 18.31 7.08 -8.10
C GLY A 58 17.72 5.67 -8.04
N THR A 59 18.04 4.91 -6.98
CA THR A 59 17.42 3.61 -6.68
C THR A 59 16.29 3.81 -5.68
N PRO A 60 15.08 3.28 -5.92
CA PRO A 60 14.02 3.27 -4.91
C PRO A 60 14.35 2.32 -3.76
N ASP A 61 14.55 2.84 -2.55
CA ASP A 61 14.99 2.05 -1.37
C ASP A 61 14.00 2.07 -0.20
N ALA A 62 13.07 3.03 -0.18
CA ALA A 62 12.09 3.10 0.89
C ALA A 62 10.75 3.63 0.39
N MET A 63 9.69 3.23 1.08
CA MET A 63 8.34 3.69 0.82
C MET A 63 7.60 4.05 2.10
N ILE A 64 6.66 4.97 1.99
CA ILE A 64 5.67 5.25 3.04
C ILE A 64 4.28 5.38 2.41
N ILE A 65 3.30 4.74 3.04
CA ILE A 65 1.89 4.80 2.66
C ILE A 65 1.10 5.26 3.89
N GLY A 66 0.54 6.46 3.81
CA GLY A 66 -0.40 6.98 4.80
C GLY A 66 -1.83 6.58 4.47
N ILE A 67 -2.49 5.86 5.37
CA ILE A 67 -3.91 5.50 5.23
C ILE A 67 -4.73 6.41 6.14
N PRO A 68 -5.84 7.02 5.67
CA PRO A 68 -6.70 7.82 6.53
C PRO A 68 -7.30 6.97 7.65
N ASN A 69 -7.69 7.62 8.75
CA ASN A 69 -8.35 6.93 9.86
C ASN A 69 -9.73 6.41 9.43
N VAL A 70 -9.78 5.14 8.99
CA VAL A 70 -11.00 4.50 8.49
C VAL A 70 -12.09 4.45 9.56
N ASN A 71 -11.74 4.37 10.85
CA ASN A 71 -12.72 4.29 11.94
C ASN A 71 -13.65 5.51 11.99
N GLU A 72 -13.17 6.70 11.62
CA GLU A 72 -14.03 7.90 11.53
C GLU A 72 -14.96 7.83 10.32
N VAL A 73 -14.48 7.27 9.20
CA VAL A 73 -15.24 7.17 7.94
C VAL A 73 -16.41 6.21 8.07
N ILE A 74 -16.27 5.15 8.87
CA ILE A 74 -17.29 4.11 9.03
C ILE A 74 -18.13 4.28 10.30
N LYS A 75 -18.00 5.40 11.01
CA LYS A 75 -18.61 5.60 12.33
C LYS A 75 -20.14 5.52 12.31
N ASP A 76 -20.77 5.89 11.20
CA ASP A 76 -22.22 5.83 11.00
C ASP A 76 -22.69 4.46 10.49
N LEU A 77 -21.77 3.56 10.16
CA LEU A 77 -22.08 2.16 9.92
C LEU A 77 -22.34 1.48 11.26
N ASN A 78 -23.59 1.11 11.52
CA ASN A 78 -24.02 0.39 12.73
C ASN A 78 -23.53 -1.09 12.76
N GLY A 79 -22.25 -1.31 12.48
CA GLY A 79 -21.62 -2.63 12.56
C GLY A 79 -21.40 -3.08 14.00
N ARG A 80 -21.38 -4.40 14.23
CA ARG A 80 -20.97 -4.99 15.51
C ARG A 80 -19.69 -5.80 15.27
N LEU A 81 -18.70 -5.62 16.14
CA LEU A 81 -17.43 -6.35 16.13
C LEU A 81 -17.58 -7.83 16.49
N LEU A 82 -18.67 -8.16 17.19
CA LEU A 82 -19.08 -9.48 17.62
C LEU A 82 -20.56 -9.68 17.23
N PRO A 83 -21.13 -10.89 17.32
CA PRO A 83 -22.57 -10.99 17.54
C PRO A 83 -23.00 -10.08 18.71
#